data_AF-A0A6J8E8G2-F1
#
_entry.id   AF-A0A6J8E8G2-F1
#
_cell.length_a   1.000
_cell.length_b   1.000
_cell.length_c   1.000
_cell.angle_alpha   90.00
_cell.angle_beta   90.00
_cell.angle_gamma   90.00
#
_symmetry.space_group_name_H-M   'P 1'
#
loop_
_entity.id
_entity.type
_entity.pdbx_description
1 polymer ?
#
loop_
_entity_poly.entity_id
_entity_poly.type
_entity_poly.pdbx_seq_one_letter_code
_entity_poly.pdbx_strand_id
1 'polypeptide(L)'
;MKFGFPSLDQVRSFDNFVLSYDRRNRNAQWVFEHIKPEHVMKNENIKRGKSEFMEDNTIHKFFRATNSDFKNSGYDRGHLAAAANHRHTQKAMDQTFTLSNISPQVGNGFNRDAWNDLEKYVRAKARQNRNVYCCTGPLYLPRQLPSLGGHIKECLDSCRYYMFMHTNKQLTTRKRWQSVCEV
;
A
#
# COMPACT_ATOMS: atom_id res chain seq x y z
N MET A 1 -3.12 16.16 -1.71
CA MET A 1 -3.77 15.65 -0.48
C MET A 1 -5.02 16.46 -0.14
N LYS A 2 -6.16 16.22 -0.81
CA LYS A 2 -7.37 17.05 -0.66
C LYS A 2 -8.07 16.89 0.70
N PHE A 3 -8.00 15.71 1.30
CA PHE A 3 -8.72 15.35 2.52
C PHE A 3 -7.84 15.31 3.77
N GLY A 4 -6.68 15.98 3.72
CA GLY A 4 -5.69 15.95 4.79
C GLY A 4 -4.77 14.74 4.74
N PHE A 5 -3.80 14.74 5.65
CA PHE A 5 -2.85 13.66 5.86
C PHE A 5 -3.26 12.83 7.08
N PRO A 6 -3.15 11.49 7.05
CA PRO A 6 -3.40 10.67 8.23
C PRO A 6 -2.45 10.98 9.40
N SER A 7 -1.18 11.26 9.10
CA SER A 7 -0.15 11.77 10.03
C SER A 7 0.86 12.64 9.26
N LEU A 8 1.78 13.33 9.96
CA LEU A 8 2.80 14.18 9.34
C LEU A 8 4.24 13.66 9.53
N ASP A 9 4.40 12.49 10.15
CA ASP A 9 5.74 11.94 10.41
C ASP A 9 6.36 11.38 9.13
N GLN A 10 7.62 11.75 8.87
CA GLN A 10 8.45 11.26 7.74
C GLN A 10 7.70 11.18 6.38
N VAL A 11 6.96 12.23 6.02
CA VAL A 11 6.18 12.27 4.78
C VAL A 11 7.10 12.35 3.56
N ARG A 12 6.79 11.55 2.53
CA ARG A 12 7.47 11.53 1.23
C ARG A 12 6.45 11.69 0.11
N SER A 13 6.75 12.58 -0.82
CA SER A 13 5.91 12.85 -1.98
C SER A 13 6.55 12.27 -3.23
N PHE A 14 5.80 11.40 -3.91
CA PHE A 14 6.10 10.91 -5.25
C PHE A 14 5.17 11.61 -6.25
N ASP A 15 5.32 11.32 -7.55
CA ASP A 15 4.58 12.04 -8.58
C ASP A 15 3.06 11.81 -8.46
N ASN A 16 2.64 10.61 -8.03
CA ASN A 16 1.23 10.23 -8.03
C ASN A 16 0.75 9.51 -6.76
N PHE A 17 1.58 9.49 -5.71
CA PHE A 17 1.19 9.05 -4.37
C PHE A 17 2.06 9.73 -3.32
N VAL A 18 1.60 9.69 -2.08
CA VAL A 18 2.30 10.24 -0.92
C VAL A 18 2.34 9.15 0.14
N LEU A 19 3.43 9.02 0.90
CA LEU A 19 3.48 8.10 2.02
C LEU A 19 4.05 8.75 3.27
N SER A 20 3.76 8.17 4.42
CA SER A 20 4.51 8.38 5.67
C SER A 20 5.30 7.12 5.97
N TYR A 21 6.56 7.27 6.36
CA TYR A 21 7.48 6.15 6.54
C TYR A 21 7.82 5.88 8.01
N ASP A 22 7.59 4.66 8.47
CA ASP A 22 8.00 4.19 9.78
C ASP A 22 9.45 3.68 9.73
N ARG A 23 10.37 4.49 10.29
CA ARG A 23 11.79 4.16 10.39
C ARG A 23 12.09 2.95 11.29
N ARG A 24 11.24 2.65 12.27
CA ARG A 24 11.42 1.52 13.19
C ARG A 24 11.12 0.22 12.48
N ASN A 25 10.01 0.16 11.78
CA ASN A 25 9.55 -1.03 11.06
C ASN A 25 10.06 -1.12 9.63
N ARG A 26 10.77 -0.09 9.14
CA ARG A 26 11.26 0.05 7.76
C ARG A 26 10.15 -0.12 6.71
N ASN A 27 8.95 0.31 7.03
CA ASN A 27 7.76 0.14 6.21
C ASN A 27 6.95 1.45 6.19
N ALA A 28 6.01 1.62 5.27
CA ALA A 28 5.12 2.77 5.33
C ALA A 28 4.18 2.65 6.55
N GLN A 29 3.89 3.77 7.21
CA GLN A 29 2.74 3.86 8.12
C GLN A 29 1.44 3.86 7.31
N TRP A 30 1.43 4.65 6.24
CA TRP A 30 0.35 4.73 5.28
C TRP A 30 0.88 5.23 3.94
N VAL A 31 0.20 4.84 2.87
CA VAL A 31 0.38 5.30 1.50
C VAL A 31 -0.95 5.81 1.00
N PHE A 32 -0.95 6.99 0.38
CA PHE A 32 -2.13 7.67 -0.10
C PHE A 32 -2.04 7.92 -1.60
N GLU A 33 -2.99 7.38 -2.35
CA GLU A 33 -3.08 7.47 -3.81
C GLU A 33 -4.28 8.33 -4.23
N HIS A 34 -4.08 9.15 -5.28
CA HIS A 34 -5.19 9.73 -6.04
C HIS A 34 -5.25 9.06 -7.41
N ILE A 35 -6.24 8.19 -7.57
CA ILE A 35 -6.44 7.39 -8.76
C ILE A 35 -7.52 8.04 -9.61
N LYS A 36 -7.19 8.28 -10.88
CA LYS A 36 -8.08 8.79 -11.90
C LYS A 36 -8.22 7.78 -13.04
N PRO A 37 -9.28 7.83 -13.85
CA PRO A 37 -9.45 6.91 -14.98
C PRO A 37 -8.21 6.81 -15.87
N GLU A 38 -7.60 7.95 -16.22
CA GLU A 38 -6.40 8.03 -17.06
C GLU A 38 -5.17 7.33 -16.46
N HIS A 39 -5.09 7.19 -15.13
CA HIS A 39 -3.96 6.54 -14.47
C HIS A 39 -4.01 5.01 -14.60
N VAL A 40 -5.21 4.42 -14.77
CA VAL A 40 -5.43 2.96 -14.75
C VAL A 40 -5.73 2.37 -16.13
N MET A 41 -5.86 3.22 -17.15
CA MET A 41 -6.01 2.79 -18.53
C MET A 41 -4.75 2.07 -19.02
N LYS A 42 -4.92 1.10 -19.93
CA LYS A 42 -3.79 0.39 -20.52
C LYS A 42 -3.02 1.37 -21.40
N ASN A 43 -1.71 1.43 -21.21
CA ASN A 43 -0.80 2.19 -22.05
C ASN A 43 0.32 1.23 -22.47
N GLU A 44 0.40 0.90 -23.76
CA GLU A 44 1.35 -0.11 -24.29
C GLU A 44 2.82 0.33 -24.14
N ASN A 45 3.06 1.63 -24.00
CA ASN A 45 4.40 2.18 -23.82
C ASN A 45 4.93 1.97 -22.40
N ILE A 46 4.05 1.74 -21.42
CA ILE A 46 4.41 1.58 -20.01
C ILE A 46 4.46 0.10 -19.66
N LYS A 47 5.64 -0.39 -19.23
CA LYS A 47 5.87 -1.81 -18.99
C LYS A 47 6.37 -2.04 -17.57
N ARG A 48 5.60 -2.79 -16.79
CA ARG A 48 5.95 -3.20 -15.41
C ARG A 48 7.30 -3.95 -15.36
N GLY A 49 7.60 -4.74 -16.38
CA GLY A 49 8.87 -5.48 -16.46
C GLY A 49 10.12 -4.61 -16.65
N LYS A 50 9.97 -3.30 -16.86
CA LYS A 50 11.09 -2.34 -16.88
C LYS A 50 11.36 -1.72 -15.51
N SER A 51 10.48 -1.95 -14.53
CA SER A 51 10.60 -1.38 -13.20
C SER A 51 11.34 -2.35 -12.28
N GLU A 52 12.28 -1.82 -11.50
CA GLU A 52 13.11 -2.57 -10.58
C GLU A 52 12.90 -2.08 -9.14
N PHE A 53 12.93 -3.01 -8.19
CA PHE A 53 12.84 -2.65 -6.77
C PHE A 53 14.10 -1.95 -6.31
N MET A 54 13.97 -0.73 -5.81
CA MET A 54 15.10 0.13 -5.45
C MET A 54 14.94 0.74 -4.06
N GLU A 55 16.06 0.88 -3.34
CA GLU A 55 16.09 1.57 -2.07
C GLU A 55 15.70 3.05 -2.21
N ASP A 56 14.99 3.55 -1.21
CA ASP A 56 14.75 4.99 -1.10
C ASP A 56 15.99 5.69 -0.52
N ASN A 57 16.78 6.31 -1.39
CA ASN A 57 18.01 7.02 -1.01
C ASN A 57 17.76 8.30 -0.20
N THR A 58 16.49 8.74 -0.08
CA THR A 58 16.13 9.88 0.76
C THR A 58 15.88 9.47 2.22
N ILE A 59 15.93 8.17 2.53
CA ILE A 59 15.94 7.62 3.89
C ILE A 59 17.37 7.25 4.26
N HIS A 60 17.82 7.67 5.45
CA HIS A 60 19.14 7.30 5.95
C HIS A 60 19.30 5.78 6.00
N LYS A 61 20.48 5.26 5.59
CA LYS A 61 20.77 3.82 5.44
C LYS A 61 20.39 2.93 6.62
N PHE A 62 20.47 3.43 7.85
CA PHE A 62 20.09 2.68 9.07
C PHE A 62 18.59 2.39 9.18
N PHE A 63 17.76 3.22 8.55
CA PHE A 63 16.31 3.18 8.68
C PHE A 63 15.58 2.73 7.42
N ARG A 64 16.29 2.54 6.29
CA ARG A 64 15.66 2.14 5.03
C ARG A 64 15.62 0.63 4.88
N ALA A 65 14.56 0.13 4.26
CA ALA A 65 14.52 -1.24 3.76
C ALA A 65 15.46 -1.40 2.55
N THR A 66 16.02 -2.60 2.39
CA THR A 66 16.85 -2.97 1.25
C THR A 66 16.35 -4.26 0.60
N ASN A 67 16.78 -4.53 -0.63
CA ASN A 67 16.40 -5.77 -1.31
C ASN A 67 16.85 -7.04 -0.56
N SER A 68 17.92 -6.95 0.25
CA SER A 68 18.38 -8.07 1.08
C SER A 68 17.39 -8.43 2.18
N ASP A 69 16.60 -7.47 2.69
CA ASP A 69 15.61 -7.71 3.75
C ASP A 69 14.48 -8.65 3.28
N PHE A 70 14.19 -8.66 1.97
CA PHE A 70 13.15 -9.51 1.38
C PHE A 70 13.69 -10.84 0.85
N LYS A 71 14.98 -10.91 0.52
CA LYS A 71 15.60 -12.10 -0.07
C LYS A 71 15.54 -13.26 0.92
N ASN A 72 15.00 -14.40 0.48
CA ASN A 72 14.82 -15.62 1.30
C ASN A 72 14.01 -15.42 2.60
N SER A 73 13.21 -14.35 2.69
CA SER A 73 12.39 -14.06 3.88
C SER A 73 11.12 -14.92 3.99
N GLY A 74 10.71 -15.55 2.89
CA GLY A 74 9.39 -16.20 2.77
C GLY A 74 8.25 -15.24 2.41
N TYR A 75 8.52 -13.93 2.30
CA TYR A 75 7.55 -12.90 1.95
C TYR A 75 7.79 -12.31 0.56
N ASP A 76 6.71 -11.89 -0.06
CA ASP A 76 6.74 -11.08 -1.27
C ASP A 76 7.00 -9.60 -0.94
N ARG A 77 7.54 -8.89 -1.94
CA ARG A 77 7.56 -7.43 -1.98
C ARG A 77 6.18 -6.90 -2.40
N GLY A 78 5.27 -6.81 -1.43
CA GLY A 78 3.91 -6.35 -1.62
C GLY A 78 3.82 -4.82 -1.74
N HIS A 79 3.14 -4.33 -2.77
CA HIS A 79 2.98 -2.90 -2.99
C HIS A 79 1.81 -2.36 -2.14
N LEU A 80 2.00 -1.19 -1.52
CA LEU A 80 0.90 -0.48 -0.85
C LEU A 80 0.18 0.48 -1.82
N ALA A 81 0.93 1.25 -2.60
CA ALA A 81 0.46 1.85 -3.86
C ALA A 81 0.77 0.91 -5.03
N ALA A 82 -0.26 0.33 -5.62
CA ALA A 82 -0.12 -0.75 -6.61
C ALA A 82 0.39 -0.21 -7.95
N ALA A 83 1.44 -0.80 -8.53
CA ALA A 83 2.01 -0.36 -9.82
C ALA A 83 0.97 -0.19 -10.95
N ALA A 84 -0.06 -1.04 -10.97
CA ALA A 84 -1.13 -0.99 -11.96
C ALA A 84 -2.07 0.24 -11.83
N ASN A 85 -1.97 0.99 -10.73
CA ASN A 85 -2.67 2.26 -10.55
C ASN A 85 -1.93 3.45 -11.19
N HIS A 86 -0.69 3.24 -11.66
CA HIS A 86 0.22 4.30 -12.12
C HIS A 86 0.70 4.07 -13.57
N ARG A 87 -0.21 3.74 -14.49
CA ARG A 87 0.11 3.37 -15.89
C ARG A 87 0.18 4.56 -16.87
N HIS A 88 0.07 5.79 -16.39
CA HIS A 88 0.08 6.99 -17.24
C HIS A 88 1.51 7.39 -17.65
N THR A 89 2.52 7.12 -16.83
CA THR A 89 3.94 7.33 -17.16
C THR A 89 4.81 6.21 -16.59
N GLN A 90 5.97 5.95 -17.20
CA GLN A 90 6.91 4.94 -16.71
C GLN A 90 7.48 5.36 -15.35
N LYS A 91 7.83 6.63 -15.20
CA LYS A 91 8.33 7.20 -13.95
C LYS A 91 7.36 6.99 -12.78
N ALA A 92 6.06 7.23 -12.97
CA ALA A 92 5.06 7.02 -11.93
C ALA A 92 4.95 5.53 -11.53
N MET A 93 5.08 4.61 -12.49
CA MET A 93 5.13 3.18 -12.21
C MET A 93 6.41 2.81 -11.45
N ASP A 94 7.57 3.27 -11.92
CA ASP A 94 8.88 2.97 -11.31
C ASP A 94 8.94 3.44 -9.85
N GLN A 95 8.36 4.60 -9.54
CA GLN A 95 8.28 5.11 -8.17
C GLN A 95 7.55 4.13 -7.23
N THR A 96 6.56 3.37 -7.71
CA THR A 96 5.87 2.36 -6.88
C THR A 96 6.75 1.18 -6.46
N PHE A 97 7.87 0.95 -7.16
CA PHE A 97 8.86 -0.07 -6.83
C PHE A 97 9.91 0.41 -5.82
N THR A 98 9.82 1.67 -5.37
CA THR A 98 10.68 2.17 -4.28
C THR A 98 10.33 1.44 -2.99
N LEU A 99 11.32 0.90 -2.29
CA LEU A 99 11.10 0.03 -1.11
C LEU A 99 10.39 0.73 0.06
N SER A 100 10.31 2.07 0.08
CA SER A 100 9.48 2.78 1.05
C SER A 100 7.97 2.55 0.86
N ASN A 101 7.54 2.12 -0.33
CA ASN A 101 6.16 1.72 -0.66
C ASN A 101 5.91 0.21 -0.49
N ILE A 102 6.92 -0.57 -0.08
CA ILE A 102 6.88 -2.02 -0.09
C ILE A 102 6.75 -2.58 1.33
N SER A 103 5.79 -3.50 1.49
CA SER A 103 5.57 -4.27 2.71
C SER A 103 5.87 -5.76 2.49
N PRO A 104 6.38 -6.47 3.51
CA PRO A 104 6.53 -7.93 3.45
C PRO A 104 5.16 -8.59 3.52
N GLN A 105 4.64 -9.08 2.39
CA GLN A 105 3.32 -9.69 2.31
C GLN A 105 3.41 -11.20 2.08
N VAL A 106 2.48 -11.96 2.65
CA VAL A 106 2.34 -13.39 2.33
C VAL A 106 2.03 -13.53 0.85
N GLY A 107 2.81 -14.34 0.12
CA GLY A 107 2.70 -14.44 -1.34
C GLY A 107 1.43 -15.16 -1.80
N ASN A 108 1.40 -16.47 -1.58
CA ASN A 108 0.27 -17.34 -1.94
C ASN A 108 -0.93 -17.10 -1.01
N GLY A 109 -2.13 -16.99 -1.57
CA GLY A 109 -3.38 -16.76 -0.84
C GLY A 109 -3.64 -15.31 -0.47
N PHE A 110 -2.62 -14.45 -0.46
CA PHE A 110 -2.75 -13.04 -0.06
C PHE A 110 -2.30 -12.04 -1.13
N ASN A 111 -1.01 -11.70 -1.23
CA ASN A 111 -0.51 -10.66 -2.16
C ASN A 111 -0.88 -10.94 -3.62
N ARG A 112 -0.75 -12.20 -4.05
CA ARG A 112 -0.97 -12.62 -5.45
C ARG A 112 -2.46 -12.82 -5.78
N ASP A 113 -3.28 -13.03 -4.74
CA ASP A 113 -4.67 -13.44 -4.83
C ASP A 113 -5.62 -12.40 -4.21
N ALA A 114 -6.03 -12.55 -2.95
CA ALA A 114 -7.04 -11.71 -2.31
C ALA A 114 -6.70 -10.20 -2.34
N TRP A 115 -5.43 -9.85 -2.11
CA TRP A 115 -4.97 -8.47 -2.18
C TRP A 115 -5.06 -7.92 -3.60
N ASN A 116 -4.60 -8.68 -4.59
CA ASN A 116 -4.68 -8.32 -6.00
C ASN A 116 -6.14 -8.18 -6.47
N ASP A 117 -7.06 -8.98 -5.96
CA ASP A 117 -8.50 -8.84 -6.26
C ASP A 117 -9.09 -7.55 -5.69
N LEU A 118 -8.71 -7.17 -4.47
CA LEU A 118 -9.05 -5.86 -3.90
C LEU A 118 -8.50 -4.71 -4.77
N GLU A 119 -7.25 -4.80 -5.22
CA GLU A 119 -6.68 -3.79 -6.11
C GLU A 119 -7.40 -3.75 -7.47
N LYS A 120 -7.80 -4.91 -8.04
CA LYS A 120 -8.61 -4.95 -9.27
C LYS A 120 -9.94 -4.24 -9.07
N TYR A 121 -10.58 -4.42 -7.92
CA TYR A 121 -11.82 -3.73 -7.56
C TYR A 121 -11.64 -2.22 -7.49
N VAL A 122 -10.57 -1.73 -6.83
CA VAL A 122 -10.24 -0.30 -6.80
C VAL A 122 -10.06 0.26 -8.20
N ARG A 123 -9.33 -0.44 -9.08
CA ARG A 123 -9.15 -0.03 -10.48
C ARG A 123 -10.47 -0.01 -11.25
N ALA A 124 -11.37 -0.97 -11.01
CA ALA A 124 -12.70 -0.96 -11.62
C ALA A 124 -13.50 0.28 -11.19
N LYS A 125 -13.43 0.66 -9.91
CA LYS A 125 -14.07 1.90 -9.43
C LYS A 125 -13.41 3.15 -9.98
N ALA A 126 -12.08 3.16 -10.14
CA ALA A 126 -11.37 4.27 -10.75
C ALA A 126 -11.76 4.51 -12.22
N ARG A 127 -12.13 3.47 -12.97
CA ARG A 127 -12.67 3.64 -14.34
C ARG A 127 -14.06 4.29 -14.37
N GLN A 128 -14.84 4.13 -13.30
CA GLN A 128 -16.22 4.63 -13.21
C GLN A 128 -16.34 5.99 -12.52
N ASN A 129 -15.30 6.46 -11.84
CA ASN A 129 -15.34 7.68 -11.02
C ASN A 129 -14.17 8.59 -11.38
N ARG A 130 -14.43 9.89 -11.54
CA ARG A 130 -13.39 10.88 -11.88
C ARG A 130 -12.30 10.98 -10.82
N ASN A 131 -12.63 10.75 -9.56
CA ASN A 131 -11.68 10.81 -8.45
C ASN A 131 -11.92 9.66 -7.48
N VAL A 132 -10.92 8.80 -7.34
CA VAL A 132 -10.83 7.76 -6.32
C VAL A 132 -9.59 8.02 -5.47
N TYR A 133 -9.76 7.97 -4.16
CA TYR A 133 -8.67 8.15 -3.21
C TYR A 133 -8.52 6.87 -2.40
N CYS A 134 -7.31 6.34 -2.32
CA CYS A 134 -7.02 5.15 -1.52
C CYS A 134 -5.98 5.47 -0.46
N CYS A 135 -6.20 4.99 0.76
CA CYS A 135 -5.23 5.02 1.84
C CYS A 135 -4.96 3.59 2.28
N THR A 136 -3.73 3.14 2.16
CA THR A 136 -3.30 1.75 2.35
C THR A 136 -2.18 1.71 3.37
N GLY A 137 -2.14 0.72 4.26
CA GLY A 137 -1.03 0.59 5.20
C GLY A 137 -1.03 -0.75 5.95
N PRO A 138 0.11 -1.07 6.60
CA PRO A 138 0.19 -2.20 7.51
C PRO A 138 -0.49 -1.87 8.85
N LEU A 139 -0.97 -2.92 9.53
CA LEU A 139 -1.51 -2.86 10.88
C LEU A 139 -0.86 -3.96 11.72
N TYR A 140 -0.30 -3.59 12.87
CA TYR A 140 0.32 -4.54 13.78
C TYR A 140 -0.62 -4.79 14.95
N LEU A 141 -1.34 -5.91 14.90
CA LEU A 141 -2.40 -6.22 15.86
C LEU A 141 -1.88 -7.08 17.02
N PRO A 142 -2.32 -6.81 18.26
CA PRO A 142 -2.05 -7.70 19.37
C PRO A 142 -2.79 -9.03 19.18
N ARG A 143 -2.13 -10.13 19.54
CA ARG A 143 -2.74 -11.45 19.63
C ARG A 143 -2.73 -11.91 21.09
N GLN A 144 -3.88 -12.39 21.57
CA GLN A 144 -3.95 -13.11 22.84
C GLN A 144 -3.31 -14.49 22.67
N LEU A 145 -2.26 -14.75 23.45
CA LEU A 145 -1.68 -16.08 23.53
C LEU A 145 -2.43 -16.93 24.56
N PRO A 146 -2.53 -18.25 24.35
CA PRO A 146 -3.03 -19.17 25.36
C PRO A 146 -2.25 -18.98 26.67
N SER A 147 -2.96 -18.76 27.78
CA SER A 147 -2.33 -18.53 29.07
C SER A 147 -1.65 -19.79 29.59
N LEU A 148 -0.32 -19.86 29.52
CA LEU A 148 0.46 -20.80 30.31
C LEU A 148 0.55 -20.25 31.74
N GLY A 149 -0.42 -20.58 32.60
CA GLY A 149 -0.36 -20.30 34.04
C GLY A 149 -1.03 -19.01 34.55
N GLY A 150 -2.14 -18.57 33.95
CA GLY A 150 -3.01 -17.54 34.55
C GLY A 150 -2.63 -16.07 34.29
N HIS A 151 -1.60 -15.81 33.47
CA HIS A 151 -1.29 -14.47 33.00
C HIS A 151 -1.56 -14.35 31.49
N ILE A 152 -2.36 -13.35 31.09
CA ILE A 152 -2.54 -12.97 29.69
C ILE A 152 -1.23 -12.35 29.20
N LYS A 153 -0.61 -12.95 28.18
CA LYS A 153 0.49 -12.34 27.44
C LYS A 153 -0.04 -11.88 26.09
N GLU A 154 0.11 -10.59 25.81
CA GLU A 154 -0.14 -10.01 24.48
C GLU A 154 1.19 -9.97 23.70
N CYS A 155 1.20 -10.56 22.51
CA CYS A 155 2.33 -10.47 21.57
C CYS A 155 1.87 -9.83 20.25
N LEU A 156 2.75 -9.02 19.65
CA LEU A 156 2.57 -8.48 18.30
C LEU A 156 3.00 -9.55 17.28
N ASP A 157 2.07 -10.42 16.90
CA ASP A 157 2.38 -11.60 16.08
C ASP A 157 1.92 -11.50 14.62
N SER A 158 1.05 -10.54 14.25
CA SER A 158 0.52 -10.47 12.87
C SER A 158 0.49 -9.05 12.31
N CYS A 159 1.26 -8.84 11.25
CA CYS A 159 1.10 -7.69 10.36
C CYS A 159 -0.05 -7.97 9.39
N ARG A 160 -1.15 -7.24 9.55
CA ARG A 160 -2.28 -7.19 8.61
C ARG A 160 -2.19 -5.95 7.74
N TYR A 161 -3.13 -5.80 6.81
CA TYR A 161 -3.19 -4.65 5.91
C TYR A 161 -4.60 -4.10 5.86
N TYR A 162 -4.71 -2.78 5.70
CA TYR A 162 -5.98 -2.11 5.47
C TYR A 162 -5.91 -1.32 4.17
N MET A 163 -7.09 -1.08 3.58
CA MET A 163 -7.26 -0.16 2.46
C MET A 163 -8.59 0.58 2.62
N PHE A 164 -8.51 1.91 2.76
CA PHE A 164 -9.68 2.78 2.75
C PHE A 164 -9.82 3.44 1.39
N MET A 165 -10.97 3.27 0.74
CA MET A 165 -11.28 3.88 -0.54
C MET A 165 -12.40 4.92 -0.39
N HIS A 166 -12.19 6.10 -0.95
CA HIS A 166 -13.21 7.14 -1.08
C HIS A 166 -13.42 7.52 -2.54
N THR A 167 -14.67 7.57 -2.99
CA THR A 167 -15.03 8.04 -4.33
C THR A 167 -15.94 9.26 -4.26
N ASN A 168 -15.64 10.28 -5.08
CA ASN A 168 -16.59 11.37 -5.28
C ASN A 168 -17.55 10.95 -6.39
N LYS A 169 -18.69 10.34 -6.04
CA LYS A 169 -19.81 10.26 -6.98
C LYS A 169 -20.24 11.69 -7.34
N GLN A 170 -20.59 11.95 -8.60
CA GLN A 170 -21.56 13.02 -8.88
C GLN A 170 -22.77 12.75 -7.98
N LEU A 171 -23.16 13.76 -7.20
CA LEU A 171 -24.17 13.70 -6.15
C LEU A 171 -25.38 12.82 -6.52
N THR A 172 -25.45 11.63 -5.94
CA THR A 172 -26.70 11.02 -5.45
C THR A 172 -26.33 9.98 -4.40
N THR A 173 -26.77 10.24 -3.17
CA THR A 173 -26.71 9.37 -1.97
C THR A 173 -25.33 9.14 -1.32
N ARG A 174 -25.16 9.73 -0.13
CA ARG A 174 -24.12 9.41 0.85
C ARG A 174 -24.28 7.93 1.25
N LYS A 175 -23.33 7.08 0.85
CA LYS A 175 -23.04 5.85 1.58
C LYS A 175 -21.54 5.80 1.87
N ARG A 176 -21.20 6.01 3.13
CA ARG A 176 -19.86 5.83 3.70
C ARG A 176 -19.73 4.34 3.98
N TRP A 177 -18.92 3.63 3.19
CA TRP A 177 -18.58 2.24 3.47
C TRP A 177 -17.11 2.20 3.85
N GLN A 178 -16.82 1.93 5.13
CA GLN A 178 -15.53 1.42 5.56
C GLN A 178 -15.55 -0.08 5.30
N SER A 179 -14.80 -0.54 4.30
CA SER A 179 -14.43 -1.95 4.20
C SER A 179 -13.07 -2.10 4.88
N VAL A 180 -13.07 -2.62 6.11
CA VAL A 180 -11.87 -3.23 6.68
C VAL A 180 -11.83 -4.65 6.13
N CYS A 181 -10.96 -4.91 5.16
CA CYS A 181 -10.69 -6.28 4.74
C CYS A 181 -9.68 -6.87 5.73
N GLU A 182 -10.18 -7.60 6.71
CA GLU A 182 -9.36 -8.53 7.48
C GLU A 182 -9.15 -9.77 6.61
N VAL A 183 -7.92 -9.98 6.15
CA VAL A 183 -7.46 -11.28 5.64
C VAL A 183 -6.49 -11.85 6.68
#